data_AF-A0A1V5NVZ7-F1
#
_entry.id   AF-A0A1V5NVZ7-F1
#
_cell.length_a   1.000
_cell.length_b   1.000
_cell.length_c   1.000
_cell.angle_alpha   90.00
_cell.angle_beta   90.00
_cell.angle_gamma   90.00
#
_symmetry.space_group_name_H-M   'P 1'
#
loop_
_entity.id
_entity.type
_entity.pdbx_description
1 polymer ?
#
loop_
_entity_poly.entity_id
_entity_poly.type
_entity_poly.pdbx_seq_one_letter_code
_entity_poly.pdbx_strand_id
1 'polypeptide(L)'
;MSSNTTGYRNTAFGGGALQKNTTGLMNTAAGYYSLLNNTTANYNAAFGTYSLYANTTGENNNAFGVNSFITNTTGSNNNGFGTNAGYYNTTGTANNFFGTNAGVMNTTGNNNTYMGHESGHSNTTGSNNTIFGFQSGYSQTTASNNTFFGYATGFNNTTGTYNVFSGHIAGADNTTGSYNTLEGAFAGTSNTTGHRNTFIGSVTGNANTTGSWNTAVGVDALKLNQTAHGNVAMGFEAAMNSTASDNTMIGTQAGKFNTTGSMNTFLGYNSGSANTTGYNNAFAGTRAGAANTTGYENAFFGGFAGANNTIGNDNSFFGRDAGFNNTTGSGNTMIGEIAGRTLTAGNANTFVGQNSGFATTIGNNNTFIGQGAGSTNVNGSDNIAIGFNAQVGTALMNATAIGNNAIVASSNSMVLGGTGVSAVNVGIGTTTPTSRLHLSANSGGVIPMIVQNTVNTGHSGIHFRNDLNVSQGQFGYGNGSAATYSNRVFAGSVTAIPFVLTTGDVERVRIDATGNVGVGTTNPTADLEVNGFTKLGSNAPAVKMVKLTSTTNSFQGGSTSIPHGLSITKILSVSVLVEKTATNLIPAGNTNVAGDEFHFQVTTSQISVTLKSANSANLLSKPIRVLITYEE
;
A
#
# COMPACT_ATOMS: atom_id res chain seq x y z
N MET A 1 39.10 -28.77 79.05
CA MET A 1 40.39 -28.41 78.44
C MET A 1 41.56 -29.15 79.11
N SER A 2 41.72 -30.45 78.88
CA SER A 2 42.75 -31.29 79.55
C SER A 2 44.03 -31.50 78.73
N SER A 3 44.00 -31.26 77.42
CA SER A 3 45.12 -31.57 76.51
C SER A 3 45.95 -30.33 76.11
N ASN A 4 45.69 -29.17 76.72
CA ASN A 4 46.29 -27.89 76.32
C ASN A 4 47.76 -27.80 76.76
N THR A 5 48.67 -27.68 75.79
CA THR A 5 50.12 -27.62 76.03
C THR A 5 50.65 -26.19 75.97
N THR A 6 50.40 -25.48 74.87
CA THR A 6 50.92 -24.10 74.64
C THR A 6 49.83 -23.08 74.33
N GLY A 7 48.58 -23.52 74.20
CA GLY A 7 47.46 -22.61 73.91
C GLY A 7 47.19 -21.62 75.04
N TYR A 8 46.86 -20.36 74.72
CA TYR A 8 46.54 -19.32 75.71
C TYR A 8 45.26 -18.54 75.38
N ARG A 9 44.68 -17.92 76.42
CA ARG A 9 43.43 -17.10 76.38
C ARG A 9 42.20 -17.85 75.86
N ASN A 10 42.10 -19.15 76.13
CA ASN A 10 40.91 -19.95 75.82
C ASN A 10 39.90 -19.92 76.97
N THR A 11 38.59 -19.91 76.65
CA THR A 11 37.48 -19.99 77.61
C THR A 11 36.67 -21.26 77.34
N ALA A 12 36.49 -22.12 78.34
CA ALA A 12 35.77 -23.39 78.20
C ALA A 12 34.72 -23.56 79.31
N PHE A 13 33.45 -23.71 78.95
CA PHE A 13 32.33 -23.93 79.86
C PHE A 13 31.47 -25.09 79.37
N GLY A 14 31.26 -26.13 80.19
CA GLY A 14 30.50 -27.33 79.83
C GLY A 14 31.37 -28.60 79.68
N GLY A 15 30.74 -29.76 79.84
CA GLY A 15 31.42 -31.05 79.81
C GLY A 15 32.09 -31.32 78.46
N GLY A 16 33.40 -31.54 78.47
CA GLY A 16 34.19 -31.83 77.26
C GLY A 16 34.47 -30.63 76.34
N ALA A 17 34.10 -29.41 76.73
CA ALA A 17 34.47 -28.21 75.97
C ALA A 17 36.01 -28.07 75.87
N LEU A 18 36.51 -27.85 74.63
CA LEU A 18 37.94 -27.70 74.33
C LEU A 18 38.84 -28.85 74.86
N GLN A 19 38.33 -30.09 74.97
CA GLN A 19 39.09 -31.17 75.63
C GLN A 19 40.39 -31.53 74.91
N LYS A 20 40.38 -31.57 73.57
CA LYS A 20 41.54 -31.97 72.74
C LYS A 20 42.41 -30.79 72.27
N ASN A 21 42.14 -29.56 72.71
CA ASN A 21 42.94 -28.39 72.33
C ASN A 21 44.39 -28.59 72.80
N THR A 22 45.36 -28.55 71.89
CA THR A 22 46.80 -28.68 72.20
C THR A 22 47.48 -27.32 72.15
N THR A 23 47.45 -26.64 70.99
CA THR A 23 48.14 -25.36 70.78
C THR A 23 47.23 -24.21 70.38
N GLY A 24 45.94 -24.45 70.12
CA GLY A 24 44.99 -23.43 69.69
C GLY A 24 44.78 -22.31 70.73
N LEU A 25 44.58 -21.09 70.24
CA LEU A 25 44.60 -19.82 70.98
C LEU A 25 43.27 -19.07 70.86
N MET A 26 42.92 -18.32 71.90
CA MET A 26 41.82 -17.34 71.86
C MET A 26 40.46 -17.93 71.43
N ASN A 27 40.20 -19.19 71.76
CA ASN A 27 38.93 -19.85 71.49
C ASN A 27 37.95 -19.70 72.68
N THR A 28 36.67 -19.54 72.39
CA THR A 28 35.59 -19.54 73.40
C THR A 28 34.63 -20.69 73.10
N ALA A 29 34.47 -21.62 74.03
CA ALA A 29 33.58 -22.78 73.91
C ALA A 29 32.64 -22.87 75.12
N ALA A 30 31.33 -22.81 74.90
CA ALA A 30 30.30 -22.87 75.93
C ALA A 30 29.17 -23.85 75.52
N GLY A 31 29.17 -25.06 76.08
CA GLY A 31 28.23 -26.13 75.75
C GLY A 31 28.82 -27.52 76.00
N TYR A 32 27.96 -28.54 76.01
CA TYR A 32 28.43 -29.93 76.07
C TYR A 32 29.12 -30.31 74.76
N TYR A 33 30.38 -30.75 74.83
CA TYR A 33 31.24 -31.09 73.70
C TYR A 33 31.38 -30.00 72.61
N SER A 34 31.25 -28.72 72.97
CA SER A 34 31.56 -27.63 72.06
C SER A 34 33.07 -27.55 71.79
N LEU A 35 33.45 -27.39 70.53
CA LEU A 35 34.85 -27.35 70.09
C LEU A 35 35.72 -28.54 70.57
N LEU A 36 35.13 -29.74 70.72
CA LEU A 36 35.80 -30.88 71.37
C LEU A 36 37.13 -31.26 70.70
N ASN A 37 37.12 -31.42 69.37
CA ASN A 37 38.26 -31.93 68.60
C ASN A 37 39.23 -30.84 68.13
N ASN A 38 39.11 -29.60 68.63
CA ASN A 38 40.07 -28.54 68.29
C ASN A 38 41.46 -28.97 68.69
N THR A 39 42.45 -28.88 67.79
CA THR A 39 43.84 -29.22 68.11
C THR A 39 44.69 -27.96 68.10
N THR A 40 44.77 -27.28 66.96
CA THR A 40 45.65 -26.12 66.76
C THR A 40 44.92 -24.85 66.33
N ALA A 41 43.60 -24.91 66.11
CA ALA A 41 42.86 -23.78 65.52
C ALA A 41 42.63 -22.62 66.50
N ASN A 42 42.57 -21.41 65.95
CA ASN A 42 42.51 -20.16 66.69
C ASN A 42 41.20 -19.39 66.45
N TYR A 43 40.86 -18.51 67.40
CA TYR A 43 39.80 -17.50 67.26
C TYR A 43 38.38 -18.05 66.98
N ASN A 44 38.07 -19.26 67.43
CA ASN A 44 36.74 -19.83 67.26
C ASN A 44 35.83 -19.50 68.45
N ALA A 45 34.55 -19.24 68.18
CA ALA A 45 33.51 -19.01 69.16
C ALA A 45 32.40 -20.05 68.99
N ALA A 46 32.19 -20.93 69.97
CA ALA A 46 31.27 -22.06 69.90
C ALA A 46 30.32 -22.06 71.10
N PHE A 47 29.04 -21.77 70.87
CA PHE A 47 27.99 -21.69 71.88
C PHE A 47 26.85 -22.66 71.52
N GLY A 48 26.62 -23.66 72.36
CA GLY A 48 25.62 -24.70 72.13
C GLY A 48 26.21 -26.12 72.23
N THR A 49 25.34 -27.11 72.40
CA THR A 49 25.73 -28.53 72.45
C THR A 49 26.24 -28.98 71.08
N TYR A 50 27.42 -29.61 71.05
CA TYR A 50 28.10 -30.07 69.83
C TYR A 50 28.43 -28.99 68.78
N SER A 51 28.41 -27.71 69.11
CA SER A 51 28.82 -26.66 68.18
C SER A 51 30.32 -26.81 67.84
N LEU A 52 30.65 -26.81 66.54
CA LEU A 52 32.02 -27.00 66.02
C LEU A 52 32.74 -28.26 66.57
N TYR A 53 31.99 -29.34 66.84
CA TYR A 53 32.52 -30.56 67.47
C TYR A 53 33.75 -31.16 66.77
N ALA A 54 33.74 -31.26 65.44
CA ALA A 54 34.79 -31.89 64.65
C ALA A 54 35.95 -30.95 64.25
N ASN A 55 35.90 -29.66 64.63
CA ASN A 55 36.87 -28.67 64.16
C ASN A 55 38.27 -29.03 64.62
N THR A 56 39.22 -29.24 63.72
CA THR A 56 40.60 -29.60 64.07
C THR A 56 41.54 -28.40 63.92
N THR A 57 41.49 -27.73 62.76
CA THR A 57 42.41 -26.64 62.36
C THR A 57 41.71 -25.42 61.76
N GLY A 58 40.38 -25.44 61.59
CA GLY A 58 39.62 -24.32 61.05
C GLY A 58 39.56 -23.12 62.02
N GLU A 59 39.84 -21.92 61.53
CA GLU A 59 39.99 -20.70 62.33
C GLU A 59 38.88 -19.68 62.09
N ASN A 60 38.69 -18.77 63.05
CA ASN A 60 37.75 -17.64 62.95
C ASN A 60 36.29 -18.07 62.68
N ASN A 61 35.87 -19.22 63.20
CA ASN A 61 34.49 -19.69 63.06
C ASN A 61 33.62 -19.26 64.26
N ASN A 62 32.40 -18.79 63.99
CA ASN A 62 31.39 -18.42 64.97
C ASN A 62 30.19 -19.37 64.85
N ALA A 63 29.97 -20.22 65.84
CA ALA A 63 28.89 -21.20 65.86
C ALA A 63 28.00 -21.02 67.10
N PHE A 64 26.77 -20.56 66.90
CA PHE A 64 25.78 -20.32 67.94
C PHE A 64 24.53 -21.15 67.65
N GLY A 65 24.40 -22.30 68.31
CA GLY A 65 23.27 -23.22 68.12
C GLY A 65 23.67 -24.67 68.33
N VAL A 66 22.68 -25.54 68.56
CA VAL A 66 22.91 -26.99 68.71
C VAL A 66 23.35 -27.57 67.36
N ASN A 67 24.45 -28.34 67.37
CA ASN A 67 25.08 -28.93 66.18
C ASN A 67 25.47 -27.94 65.06
N SER A 68 25.58 -26.63 65.36
CA SER A 68 26.06 -25.66 64.37
C SER A 68 27.50 -26.00 63.98
N PHE A 69 27.74 -26.21 62.68
CA PHE A 69 29.02 -26.67 62.12
C PHE A 69 29.62 -27.94 62.77
N ILE A 70 28.79 -28.91 63.15
CA ILE A 70 29.24 -30.11 63.89
C ILE A 70 30.34 -30.90 63.16
N THR A 71 30.30 -30.99 61.82
CA THR A 71 31.31 -31.73 61.04
C THR A 71 32.45 -30.88 60.49
N ASN A 72 32.53 -29.58 60.81
CA ASN A 72 33.58 -28.71 60.26
C ASN A 72 34.94 -29.23 60.72
N THR A 73 35.89 -29.48 59.82
CA THR A 73 37.23 -29.99 60.15
C THR A 73 38.28 -28.91 59.97
N THR A 74 38.37 -28.35 58.75
CA THR A 74 39.39 -27.36 58.37
C THR A 74 38.79 -26.07 57.80
N GLY A 75 37.46 -25.95 57.67
CA GLY A 75 36.81 -24.74 57.18
C GLY A 75 37.00 -23.55 58.12
N SER A 76 37.24 -22.38 57.56
CA SER A 76 37.56 -21.15 58.30
C SER A 76 36.65 -19.99 57.92
N ASN A 77 36.55 -19.00 58.80
CA ASN A 77 35.76 -17.78 58.63
C ASN A 77 34.25 -18.02 58.45
N ASN A 78 33.71 -19.09 59.03
CA ASN A 78 32.28 -19.41 58.91
C ASN A 78 31.47 -18.87 60.10
N ASN A 79 30.28 -18.36 59.84
CA ASN A 79 29.30 -17.87 60.81
C ASN A 79 28.04 -18.73 60.74
N GLY A 80 27.59 -19.28 61.86
CA GLY A 80 26.53 -20.29 61.92
C GLY A 80 25.65 -20.07 63.14
N PHE A 81 24.50 -19.44 62.94
CA PHE A 81 23.57 -19.05 63.99
C PHE A 81 22.24 -19.78 63.79
N GLY A 82 21.95 -20.78 64.63
CA GLY A 82 20.76 -21.62 64.54
C GLY A 82 21.07 -23.09 64.75
N THR A 83 20.05 -23.88 65.06
CA THR A 83 20.18 -25.34 65.18
C THR A 83 20.51 -25.94 63.83
N ASN A 84 21.55 -26.78 63.77
CA ASN A 84 22.08 -27.42 62.57
C ASN A 84 22.52 -26.45 61.44
N ALA A 85 22.77 -25.17 61.74
CA ALA A 85 23.32 -24.25 60.75
C ALA A 85 24.68 -24.79 60.25
N GLY A 86 24.80 -25.04 58.94
CA GLY A 86 26.01 -25.62 58.34
C GLY A 86 26.41 -27.01 58.86
N TYR A 87 25.46 -27.85 59.29
CA TYR A 87 25.70 -29.13 59.95
C TYR A 87 26.77 -30.00 59.26
N TYR A 88 26.66 -30.19 57.93
CA TYR A 88 27.57 -31.02 57.14
C TYR A 88 28.77 -30.28 56.53
N ASN A 89 29.04 -29.03 56.94
CA ASN A 89 30.23 -28.32 56.46
C ASN A 89 31.48 -29.04 56.93
N THR A 90 32.35 -29.43 56.01
CA THR A 90 33.60 -30.11 56.32
C THR A 90 34.80 -29.20 56.09
N THR A 91 34.87 -28.55 54.93
CA THR A 91 36.01 -27.69 54.53
C THR A 91 35.60 -26.36 53.90
N GLY A 92 34.31 -26.07 53.79
CA GLY A 92 33.81 -24.81 53.22
C GLY A 92 34.24 -23.60 54.05
N THR A 93 34.54 -22.49 53.39
CA THR A 93 35.07 -21.26 54.01
C THR A 93 34.20 -20.05 53.71
N ALA A 94 34.25 -19.05 54.61
CA ALA A 94 33.58 -17.76 54.45
C ALA A 94 32.06 -17.86 54.26
N ASN A 95 31.42 -18.84 54.90
CA ASN A 95 29.97 -19.02 54.82
C ASN A 95 29.24 -18.35 55.99
N ASN A 96 28.07 -17.77 55.73
CA ASN A 96 27.22 -17.08 56.68
C ASN A 96 25.84 -17.75 56.73
N PHE A 97 25.59 -18.60 57.71
CA PHE A 97 24.35 -19.37 57.86
C PHE A 97 23.57 -18.90 59.09
N PHE A 98 22.39 -18.32 58.86
CA PHE A 98 21.53 -17.74 59.90
C PHE A 98 20.13 -18.31 59.80
N GLY A 99 19.76 -19.20 60.71
CA GLY A 99 18.47 -19.88 60.77
C GLY A 99 18.61 -21.37 61.03
N THR A 100 17.54 -21.99 61.52
CA THR A 100 17.50 -23.45 61.69
C THR A 100 17.64 -24.14 60.34
N ASN A 101 18.55 -25.12 60.26
CA ASN A 101 18.88 -25.88 59.05
C ASN A 101 19.35 -25.02 57.84
N ALA A 102 19.80 -23.78 58.06
CA ALA A 102 20.38 -22.97 56.99
C ALA A 102 21.70 -23.62 56.50
N GLY A 103 21.80 -23.88 55.19
CA GLY A 103 22.99 -24.51 54.59
C GLY A 103 23.35 -25.89 55.13
N VAL A 104 22.39 -26.66 55.64
CA VAL A 104 22.65 -27.89 56.42
C VAL A 104 23.50 -28.91 55.66
N MET A 105 23.30 -29.07 54.34
CA MET A 105 24.03 -30.03 53.50
C MET A 105 25.33 -29.47 52.89
N ASN A 106 25.72 -28.23 53.18
CA ASN A 106 26.92 -27.62 52.60
C ASN A 106 28.14 -28.38 53.05
N THR A 107 28.86 -29.05 52.15
CA THR A 107 30.07 -29.82 52.47
C THR A 107 31.34 -29.00 52.23
N THR A 108 31.54 -28.52 51.00
CA THR A 108 32.75 -27.80 50.57
C THR A 108 32.47 -26.45 49.93
N GLY A 109 31.21 -26.02 49.85
CA GLY A 109 30.83 -24.75 49.24
C GLY A 109 31.37 -23.55 50.03
N ASN A 110 31.77 -22.50 49.30
CA ASN A 110 32.42 -21.30 49.83
C ASN A 110 31.60 -20.04 49.57
N ASN A 111 31.82 -19.01 50.39
CA ASN A 111 31.26 -17.67 50.20
C ASN A 111 29.72 -17.64 50.07
N ASN A 112 29.02 -18.54 50.75
CA ASN A 112 27.56 -18.56 50.73
C ASN A 112 26.99 -17.76 51.91
N THR A 113 25.95 -16.96 51.67
CA THR A 113 25.20 -16.25 52.72
C THR A 113 23.75 -16.71 52.69
N TYR A 114 23.33 -17.50 53.68
CA TYR A 114 21.99 -18.05 53.82
C TYR A 114 21.33 -17.54 55.09
N MET A 115 20.19 -16.86 54.96
CA MET A 115 19.44 -16.32 56.08
C MET A 115 17.95 -16.69 55.98
N GLY A 116 17.48 -17.53 56.90
CA GLY A 116 16.11 -18.05 56.95
C GLY A 116 16.09 -19.54 57.28
N HIS A 117 14.96 -20.01 57.83
CA HIS A 117 14.73 -21.44 58.07
C HIS A 117 14.84 -22.22 56.76
N GLU A 118 15.74 -23.21 56.72
CA GLU A 118 16.02 -24.06 55.55
C GLU A 118 16.47 -23.30 54.28
N SER A 119 17.01 -22.09 54.44
CA SER A 119 17.62 -21.36 53.33
C SER A 119 18.88 -22.10 52.82
N GLY A 120 18.96 -22.36 51.52
CA GLY A 120 20.07 -23.09 50.91
C GLY A 120 20.26 -24.53 51.45
N HIS A 121 19.20 -25.15 52.00
CA HIS A 121 19.26 -26.40 52.76
C HIS A 121 20.12 -27.50 52.12
N SER A 122 19.87 -27.81 50.85
CA SER A 122 20.47 -28.97 50.17
C SER A 122 21.82 -28.68 49.50
N ASN A 123 22.33 -27.44 49.58
CA ASN A 123 23.55 -27.05 48.85
C ASN A 123 24.70 -27.95 49.28
N THR A 124 25.36 -28.67 48.37
CA THR A 124 26.48 -29.57 48.71
C THR A 124 27.83 -28.94 48.44
N THR A 125 28.06 -28.42 47.22
CA THR A 125 29.35 -27.85 46.79
C THR A 125 29.21 -26.46 46.14
N GLY A 126 27.98 -25.97 45.97
CA GLY A 126 27.71 -24.68 45.35
C GLY A 126 28.32 -23.52 46.14
N SER A 127 28.77 -22.49 45.43
CA SER A 127 29.50 -21.36 46.03
C SER A 127 28.98 -20.01 45.54
N ASN A 128 29.32 -18.94 46.28
CA ASN A 128 28.95 -17.55 45.98
C ASN A 128 27.42 -17.32 45.87
N ASN A 129 26.63 -18.03 46.67
CA ASN A 129 25.17 -17.83 46.70
C ASN A 129 24.77 -16.87 47.82
N THR A 130 23.82 -15.98 47.54
CA THR A 130 23.21 -15.05 48.51
C THR A 130 21.72 -15.35 48.60
N ILE A 131 21.25 -15.94 49.70
CA ILE A 131 19.90 -16.49 49.83
C ILE A 131 19.25 -15.99 51.12
N PHE A 132 18.11 -15.32 51.00
CA PHE A 132 17.36 -14.75 52.11
C PHE A 132 15.90 -15.17 52.03
N GLY A 133 15.38 -15.80 53.08
CA GLY A 133 13.96 -16.17 53.22
C GLY A 133 13.73 -17.62 53.60
N PHE A 134 12.51 -17.92 54.07
CA PHE A 134 12.08 -19.26 54.43
C PHE A 134 12.09 -20.17 53.19
N GLN A 135 12.83 -21.28 53.25
CA GLN A 135 12.98 -22.27 52.17
C GLN A 135 13.47 -21.72 50.82
N SER A 136 14.05 -20.53 50.80
CA SER A 136 14.65 -19.99 49.58
C SER A 136 15.87 -20.86 49.19
N GLY A 137 15.96 -21.26 47.91
CA GLY A 137 17.00 -22.15 47.41
C GLY A 137 17.09 -23.52 48.10
N TYR A 138 15.97 -24.08 48.56
CA TYR A 138 15.95 -25.32 49.35
C TYR A 138 16.69 -26.50 48.68
N SER A 139 16.52 -26.69 47.38
CA SER A 139 17.00 -27.87 46.63
C SER A 139 18.32 -27.67 45.87
N GLN A 140 19.07 -26.58 46.13
CA GLN A 140 20.37 -26.35 45.49
C GLN A 140 21.29 -27.52 45.78
N THR A 141 21.89 -28.18 44.79
CA THR A 141 22.86 -29.26 45.02
C THR A 141 24.27 -28.76 44.72
N THR A 142 24.49 -28.27 43.50
CA THR A 142 25.80 -27.72 43.05
C THR A 142 25.68 -26.31 42.46
N ALA A 143 24.50 -25.70 42.56
CA ALA A 143 24.21 -24.38 42.03
C ALA A 143 25.07 -23.26 42.68
N SER A 144 25.58 -22.36 41.85
CA SER A 144 26.51 -21.30 42.25
C SER A 144 26.14 -19.94 41.65
N ASN A 145 26.60 -18.86 42.30
CA ASN A 145 26.40 -17.48 41.85
C ASN A 145 24.91 -17.07 41.76
N ASN A 146 24.05 -17.55 42.66
CA ASN A 146 22.64 -17.17 42.68
C ASN A 146 22.33 -16.15 43.81
N THR A 147 21.41 -15.24 43.54
CA THR A 147 20.88 -14.27 44.51
C THR A 147 19.38 -14.46 44.66
N PHE A 148 18.93 -15.01 45.79
CA PHE A 148 17.52 -15.29 46.08
C PHE A 148 17.02 -14.51 47.29
N PHE A 149 15.86 -13.88 47.16
CA PHE A 149 15.25 -13.07 48.22
C PHE A 149 13.73 -13.29 48.29
N GLY A 150 13.21 -13.80 49.40
CA GLY A 150 11.78 -13.99 49.64
C GLY A 150 11.39 -15.43 50.02
N TYR A 151 10.09 -15.68 50.13
CA TYR A 151 9.55 -17.00 50.50
C TYR A 151 9.67 -17.98 49.33
N ALA A 152 10.36 -19.11 49.56
CA ALA A 152 10.52 -20.22 48.62
C ALA A 152 10.93 -19.80 47.18
N THR A 153 11.74 -18.75 47.07
CA THR A 153 12.36 -18.36 45.79
C THR A 153 13.39 -19.39 45.36
N GLY A 154 13.36 -19.82 44.10
CA GLY A 154 14.28 -20.85 43.58
C GLY A 154 14.23 -22.18 44.33
N PHE A 155 13.09 -22.54 44.94
CA PHE A 155 12.95 -23.70 45.82
C PHE A 155 13.49 -25.01 45.22
N ASN A 156 13.21 -25.28 43.94
CA ASN A 156 13.65 -26.47 43.22
C ASN A 156 14.97 -26.28 42.44
N ASN A 157 15.67 -25.14 42.59
CA ASN A 157 16.91 -24.90 41.82
C ASN A 157 17.98 -25.88 42.25
N THR A 158 18.36 -26.81 41.38
CA THR A 158 19.35 -27.86 41.69
C THR A 158 20.74 -27.44 41.23
N THR A 159 20.90 -27.12 39.95
CA THR A 159 22.19 -26.80 39.32
C THR A 159 22.21 -25.48 38.56
N GLY A 160 21.10 -24.75 38.52
CA GLY A 160 21.01 -23.45 37.82
C GLY A 160 21.93 -22.40 38.44
N THR A 161 22.57 -21.59 37.60
CA THR A 161 23.59 -20.61 38.01
C THR A 161 23.28 -19.21 37.51
N TYR A 162 23.86 -18.19 38.16
CA TYR A 162 23.71 -16.79 37.76
C TYR A 162 22.25 -16.30 37.73
N ASN A 163 21.41 -16.84 38.62
CA ASN A 163 20.03 -16.42 38.72
C ASN A 163 19.83 -15.36 39.81
N VAL A 164 18.94 -14.39 39.56
CA VAL A 164 18.50 -13.38 40.52
C VAL A 164 16.98 -13.53 40.70
N PHE A 165 16.54 -14.12 41.81
CA PHE A 165 15.12 -14.32 42.11
C PHE A 165 14.69 -13.51 43.33
N SER A 166 13.63 -12.73 43.20
CA SER A 166 13.11 -11.90 44.29
C SER A 166 11.58 -11.89 44.31
N GLY A 167 10.97 -12.20 45.46
CA GLY A 167 9.51 -12.18 45.63
C GLY A 167 8.94 -13.42 46.30
N HIS A 168 7.62 -13.56 46.32
CA HIS A 168 6.96 -14.79 46.78
C HIS A 168 6.98 -15.82 45.66
N ILE A 169 7.68 -16.95 45.87
CA ILE A 169 7.79 -18.11 44.95
C ILE A 169 8.25 -17.78 43.52
N ALA A 170 9.07 -16.73 43.37
CA ALA A 170 9.73 -16.41 42.11
C ALA A 170 10.69 -17.55 41.72
N GLY A 171 10.56 -18.07 40.49
CA GLY A 171 11.39 -19.15 39.97
C GLY A 171 11.34 -20.46 40.76
N ALA A 172 10.26 -20.74 41.50
CA ALA A 172 10.23 -21.87 42.44
C ALA A 172 10.50 -23.23 41.79
N ASP A 173 10.08 -23.45 40.53
CA ASP A 173 10.29 -24.71 39.81
C ASP A 173 11.56 -24.74 38.95
N ASN A 174 12.42 -23.71 39.03
CA ASN A 174 13.68 -23.69 38.29
C ASN A 174 14.50 -24.87 38.73
N THR A 175 14.91 -25.76 37.82
CA THR A 175 15.74 -26.92 38.14
C THR A 175 17.17 -26.68 37.70
N THR A 176 17.37 -26.34 36.42
CA THR A 176 18.69 -26.14 35.80
C THR A 176 18.81 -24.83 35.03
N GLY A 177 17.72 -24.06 34.91
CA GLY A 177 17.72 -22.75 34.25
C GLY A 177 18.75 -21.80 34.85
N SER A 178 19.46 -21.07 33.99
CA SER A 178 20.57 -20.19 34.37
C SER A 178 20.42 -18.80 33.74
N TYR A 179 21.10 -17.82 34.32
CA TYR A 179 21.08 -16.42 33.84
C TYR A 179 19.68 -15.79 33.82
N ASN A 180 18.79 -16.18 34.72
CA ASN A 180 17.44 -15.62 34.80
C ASN A 180 17.35 -14.52 35.85
N THR A 181 16.62 -13.45 35.56
CA THR A 181 16.23 -12.39 36.50
C THR A 181 14.73 -12.45 36.69
N LEU A 182 14.25 -12.94 37.83
CA LEU A 182 12.83 -13.12 38.14
C LEU A 182 12.45 -12.30 39.37
N GLU A 183 11.77 -11.19 39.18
CA GLU A 183 11.42 -10.26 40.25
C GLU A 183 9.92 -10.01 40.31
N GLY A 184 9.31 -10.28 41.46
CA GLY A 184 7.87 -10.15 41.69
C GLY A 184 7.25 -11.43 42.23
N ALA A 185 6.06 -11.31 42.82
CA ALA A 185 5.31 -12.48 43.27
C ALA A 185 4.94 -13.34 42.06
N PHE A 186 5.22 -14.65 42.12
CA PHE A 186 4.91 -15.62 41.07
C PHE A 186 5.62 -15.41 39.73
N ALA A 187 6.67 -14.56 39.68
CA ALA A 187 7.45 -14.32 38.47
C ALA A 187 8.19 -15.61 38.05
N GLY A 188 7.92 -16.10 36.84
CA GLY A 188 8.55 -17.31 36.29
C GLY A 188 8.43 -18.57 37.15
N THR A 189 7.37 -18.72 37.97
CA THR A 189 7.24 -19.82 38.93
C THR A 189 7.44 -21.20 38.30
N SER A 190 6.88 -21.43 37.10
CA SER A 190 6.96 -22.73 36.40
C SER A 190 8.25 -22.92 35.58
N ASN A 191 9.19 -21.96 35.60
CA ASN A 191 10.42 -22.04 34.79
C ASN A 191 11.22 -23.22 35.26
N THR A 192 11.46 -24.24 34.42
CA THR A 192 12.24 -25.42 34.79
C THR A 192 13.66 -25.31 34.26
N THR A 193 13.82 -25.27 32.94
CA THR A 193 15.12 -25.23 32.26
C THR A 193 15.32 -23.97 31.40
N GLY A 194 14.32 -23.10 31.32
CA GLY A 194 14.43 -21.82 30.61
C GLY A 194 15.59 -20.98 31.14
N HIS A 195 16.33 -20.35 30.24
CA HIS A 195 17.52 -19.57 30.57
C HIS A 195 17.51 -18.19 29.91
N ARG A 196 18.25 -17.26 30.50
CA ARG A 196 18.36 -15.87 30.01
C ARG A 196 17.00 -15.18 29.86
N ASN A 197 16.10 -15.44 30.80
CA ASN A 197 14.82 -14.74 30.89
C ASN A 197 14.91 -13.59 31.90
N THR A 198 14.31 -12.45 31.58
CA THR A 198 14.11 -11.32 32.50
C THR A 198 12.61 -11.14 32.70
N PHE A 199 12.05 -11.55 33.84
CA PHE A 199 10.64 -11.41 34.19
C PHE A 199 10.51 -10.50 35.42
N ILE A 200 9.92 -9.32 35.24
CA ILE A 200 9.77 -8.32 36.30
C ILE A 200 8.30 -7.91 36.42
N GLY A 201 7.66 -8.23 37.54
CA GLY A 201 6.25 -7.97 37.80
C GLY A 201 5.55 -9.18 38.43
N SER A 202 4.33 -8.95 38.91
CA SER A 202 3.52 -10.04 39.47
C SER A 202 3.02 -10.96 38.36
N VAL A 203 3.22 -12.27 38.52
CA VAL A 203 2.76 -13.33 37.60
C VAL A 203 3.35 -13.22 36.17
N THR A 204 4.42 -12.44 36.00
CA THR A 204 5.12 -12.28 34.72
C THR A 204 5.81 -13.59 34.31
N GLY A 205 5.60 -14.04 33.07
CA GLY A 205 6.19 -15.29 32.56
C GLY A 205 5.86 -16.55 33.38
N ASN A 206 4.76 -16.54 34.14
CA ASN A 206 4.47 -17.55 35.16
C ASN A 206 4.42 -19.01 34.64
N ALA A 207 3.92 -19.22 33.42
CA ALA A 207 3.81 -20.54 32.80
C ALA A 207 5.06 -20.97 32.02
N ASN A 208 6.11 -20.14 31.96
CA ASN A 208 7.32 -20.47 31.19
C ASN A 208 7.93 -21.73 31.76
N THR A 209 8.17 -22.77 30.96
CA THR A 209 8.83 -24.00 31.39
C THR A 209 10.25 -24.05 30.83
N THR A 210 10.37 -24.05 29.49
CA THR A 210 11.65 -24.17 28.77
C THR A 210 11.98 -22.95 27.91
N GLY A 211 11.05 -22.00 27.77
CA GLY A 211 11.27 -20.78 26.99
C GLY A 211 12.48 -19.99 27.48
N SER A 212 13.24 -19.43 26.56
CA SER A 212 14.53 -18.80 26.82
C SER A 212 14.66 -17.47 26.08
N TRP A 213 15.56 -16.59 26.51
CA TRP A 213 15.79 -15.29 25.85
C TRP A 213 14.55 -14.36 25.82
N ASN A 214 13.66 -14.49 26.80
CA ASN A 214 12.48 -13.63 26.90
C ASN A 214 12.72 -12.47 27.87
N THR A 215 12.26 -11.27 27.52
CA THR A 215 12.21 -10.10 28.39
C THR A 215 10.76 -9.70 28.60
N ALA A 216 10.23 -9.87 29.80
CA ALA A 216 8.87 -9.45 30.16
C ALA A 216 8.86 -8.54 31.39
N VAL A 217 8.18 -7.41 31.29
CA VAL A 217 8.09 -6.41 32.36
C VAL A 217 6.65 -5.91 32.48
N GLY A 218 6.00 -6.13 33.61
CA GLY A 218 4.61 -5.76 33.87
C GLY A 218 3.78 -6.93 34.40
N VAL A 219 2.70 -6.60 35.12
CA VAL A 219 1.79 -7.61 35.68
C VAL A 219 1.15 -8.41 34.53
N ASP A 220 1.17 -9.73 34.66
CA ASP A 220 0.68 -10.70 33.68
C ASP A 220 1.31 -10.58 32.26
N ALA A 221 2.44 -9.87 32.12
CA ALA A 221 3.17 -9.85 30.85
C ALA A 221 3.72 -11.24 30.54
N LEU A 222 3.50 -11.71 29.31
CA LEU A 222 3.95 -13.02 28.81
C LEU A 222 3.51 -14.22 29.68
N LYS A 223 2.39 -14.08 30.41
CA LYS A 223 1.93 -15.01 31.46
C LYS A 223 1.86 -16.47 31.00
N LEU A 224 1.29 -16.73 29.83
CA LEU A 224 1.00 -18.08 29.31
C LEU A 224 2.09 -18.64 28.39
N ASN A 225 3.22 -17.94 28.22
CA ASN A 225 4.34 -18.50 27.47
C ASN A 225 4.83 -19.77 28.16
N GLN A 226 4.98 -20.87 27.41
CA GLN A 226 5.51 -22.14 27.92
C GLN A 226 6.92 -22.40 27.40
N THR A 227 7.07 -22.40 26.06
CA THR A 227 8.31 -22.83 25.39
C THR A 227 8.88 -21.78 24.44
N ALA A 228 8.21 -20.64 24.26
CA ALA A 228 8.63 -19.64 23.29
C ALA A 228 9.88 -18.89 23.73
N HIS A 229 10.58 -18.33 22.75
CA HIS A 229 11.85 -17.66 22.94
C HIS A 229 11.90 -16.32 22.20
N GLY A 230 12.85 -15.47 22.59
CA GLY A 230 13.12 -14.22 21.88
C GLY A 230 12.00 -13.18 21.96
N ASN A 231 11.10 -13.29 22.94
CA ASN A 231 10.00 -12.33 23.09
C ASN A 231 10.39 -11.14 23.97
N VAL A 232 9.92 -9.95 23.60
CA VAL A 232 9.93 -8.74 24.43
C VAL A 232 8.48 -8.36 24.74
N ALA A 233 8.07 -8.36 26.00
CA ALA A 233 6.71 -8.04 26.44
C ALA A 233 6.72 -7.00 27.57
N MET A 234 6.37 -5.75 27.30
CA MET A 234 6.44 -4.67 28.30
C MET A 234 5.10 -3.96 28.45
N GLY A 235 4.49 -4.01 29.63
CA GLY A 235 3.20 -3.40 29.94
C GLY A 235 2.24 -4.37 30.65
N PHE A 236 1.16 -3.84 31.21
CA PHE A 236 0.10 -4.66 31.81
C PHE A 236 -0.52 -5.58 30.74
N GLU A 237 -0.47 -6.89 30.97
CA GLU A 237 -0.99 -7.94 30.06
C GLU A 237 -0.42 -7.89 28.63
N ALA A 238 0.77 -7.32 28.42
CA ALA A 238 1.46 -7.41 27.14
C ALA A 238 1.78 -8.87 26.81
N ALA A 239 1.44 -9.34 25.61
CA ALA A 239 1.65 -10.72 25.17
C ALA A 239 1.06 -11.80 26.11
N MET A 240 0.02 -11.48 26.89
CA MET A 240 -0.47 -12.36 27.98
C MET A 240 -0.70 -13.81 27.55
N ASN A 241 -1.30 -14.03 26.38
CA ASN A 241 -1.59 -15.37 25.86
C ASN A 241 -0.52 -15.94 24.92
N SER A 242 0.59 -15.22 24.71
CA SER A 242 1.56 -15.56 23.66
C SER A 242 2.31 -16.83 23.97
N THR A 243 2.21 -17.80 23.08
CA THR A 243 2.99 -19.04 23.05
C THR A 243 3.94 -19.11 21.85
N ALA A 244 4.01 -18.05 21.05
CA ALA A 244 4.90 -17.89 19.90
C ALA A 244 6.17 -17.12 20.23
N SER A 245 7.21 -17.37 19.43
CA SER A 245 8.54 -16.74 19.52
C SER A 245 8.65 -15.45 18.70
N ASP A 246 9.73 -14.72 18.99
CA ASP A 246 10.23 -13.58 18.20
C ASP A 246 9.24 -12.41 18.09
N ASN A 247 8.43 -12.18 19.13
CA ASN A 247 7.51 -11.04 19.18
C ASN A 247 8.04 -9.91 20.05
N THR A 248 7.81 -8.66 19.62
CA THR A 248 8.03 -7.45 20.42
C THR A 248 6.67 -6.79 20.70
N MET A 249 6.19 -6.85 21.93
CA MET A 249 4.89 -6.32 22.36
C MET A 249 5.07 -5.33 23.52
N ILE A 250 4.96 -4.04 23.22
CA ILE A 250 5.25 -2.96 24.16
C ILE A 250 4.03 -2.05 24.25
N GLY A 251 3.43 -1.97 25.43
CA GLY A 251 2.21 -1.23 25.73
C GLY A 251 1.19 -2.10 26.47
N THR A 252 0.31 -1.46 27.22
CA THR A 252 -0.79 -2.16 27.90
C THR A 252 -1.64 -2.93 26.87
N GLN A 253 -1.78 -4.24 27.11
CA GLN A 253 -2.51 -5.20 26.28
C GLN A 253 -2.05 -5.27 24.81
N ALA A 254 -0.81 -4.84 24.50
CA ALA A 254 -0.22 -5.06 23.18
C ALA A 254 -0.12 -6.56 22.91
N GLY A 255 -0.71 -7.02 21.81
CA GLY A 255 -0.79 -8.44 21.44
C GLY A 255 -1.35 -9.38 22.51
N LYS A 256 -2.25 -8.88 23.39
CA LYS A 256 -2.79 -9.64 24.53
C LYS A 256 -3.26 -11.05 24.17
N PHE A 257 -4.01 -11.18 23.07
CA PHE A 257 -4.58 -12.46 22.64
C PHE A 257 -3.70 -13.24 21.67
N ASN A 258 -2.46 -12.79 21.40
CA ASN A 258 -1.55 -13.51 20.50
C ASN A 258 -1.37 -14.91 21.05
N THR A 259 -1.61 -15.94 20.26
CA THR A 259 -1.37 -17.32 20.65
C THR A 259 -0.13 -17.81 19.91
N THR A 260 -0.27 -18.12 18.62
CA THR A 260 0.80 -18.73 17.81
C THR A 260 1.40 -17.79 16.76
N GLY A 261 1.00 -16.53 16.71
CA GLY A 261 1.57 -15.54 15.80
C GLY A 261 3.02 -15.17 16.17
N SER A 262 3.97 -15.43 15.28
CA SER A 262 5.39 -15.11 15.48
C SER A 262 5.82 -13.85 14.71
N MET A 263 7.00 -13.32 15.04
CA MET A 263 7.63 -12.21 14.31
C MET A 263 6.78 -10.93 14.25
N ASN A 264 5.92 -10.70 15.25
CA ASN A 264 5.11 -9.49 15.33
C ASN A 264 5.79 -8.40 16.17
N THR A 265 5.68 -7.16 15.74
CA THR A 265 6.11 -5.97 16.50
C THR A 265 4.91 -5.07 16.77
N PHE A 266 4.39 -5.07 18.00
CA PHE A 266 3.26 -4.25 18.44
C PHE A 266 3.70 -3.24 19.49
N LEU A 267 3.62 -1.95 19.17
CA LEU A 267 3.98 -0.83 20.03
C LEU A 267 2.78 0.09 20.25
N GLY A 268 2.30 0.21 21.48
CA GLY A 268 1.22 1.11 21.88
C GLY A 268 0.08 0.41 22.63
N TYR A 269 -0.80 1.21 23.24
CA TYR A 269 -1.99 0.73 23.95
C TYR A 269 -2.91 -0.04 22.99
N ASN A 270 -3.22 -1.31 23.31
CA ASN A 270 -4.04 -2.21 22.50
C ASN A 270 -3.56 -2.38 21.03
N SER A 271 -2.27 -2.17 20.75
CA SER A 271 -1.71 -2.47 19.43
C SER A 271 -1.77 -3.98 19.16
N GLY A 272 -2.37 -4.40 18.05
CA GLY A 272 -2.54 -5.83 17.70
C GLY A 272 -3.27 -6.67 18.75
N SER A 273 -4.10 -6.08 19.62
CA SER A 273 -4.61 -6.76 20.82
C SER A 273 -5.39 -8.05 20.55
N ALA A 274 -6.10 -8.13 19.43
CA ALA A 274 -6.89 -9.30 19.03
C ALA A 274 -6.11 -10.32 18.19
N ASN A 275 -4.80 -10.10 17.94
CA ASN A 275 -4.00 -11.02 17.13
C ASN A 275 -4.04 -12.39 17.77
N THR A 276 -4.29 -13.45 17.01
CA THR A 276 -4.24 -14.83 17.50
C THR A 276 -3.10 -15.55 16.80
N THR A 277 -3.18 -15.68 15.48
CA THR A 277 -2.20 -16.43 14.67
C THR A 277 -1.51 -15.60 13.59
N GLY A 278 -1.87 -14.32 13.44
CA GLY A 278 -1.21 -13.42 12.48
C GLY A 278 0.28 -13.28 12.78
N TYR A 279 1.11 -13.24 11.75
CA TYR A 279 2.58 -13.20 11.85
C TYR A 279 3.18 -12.09 10.99
N ASN A 280 4.44 -11.73 11.22
CA ASN A 280 5.15 -10.68 10.47
C ASN A 280 4.43 -9.32 10.42
N ASN A 281 3.62 -8.99 11.43
CA ASN A 281 2.95 -7.69 11.48
C ASN A 281 3.76 -6.66 12.27
N ALA A 282 3.82 -5.43 11.79
CA ALA A 282 4.44 -4.29 12.47
C ALA A 282 3.41 -3.19 12.74
N PHE A 283 2.91 -3.09 13.97
CA PHE A 283 1.89 -2.13 14.39
C PHE A 283 2.43 -1.15 15.44
N ALA A 284 2.44 0.15 15.14
CA ALA A 284 2.87 1.18 16.06
C ALA A 284 1.84 2.32 16.17
N GLY A 285 1.28 2.49 17.37
CA GLY A 285 0.28 3.50 17.68
C GLY A 285 -0.84 2.94 18.56
N THR A 286 -1.59 3.83 19.21
CA THR A 286 -2.78 3.45 19.97
C THR A 286 -3.78 2.73 19.06
N ARG A 287 -4.11 1.48 19.41
CA ARG A 287 -5.06 0.64 18.67
C ARG A 287 -4.72 0.42 17.18
N ALA A 288 -3.45 0.53 16.79
CA ALA A 288 -3.02 0.11 15.46
C ALA A 288 -3.25 -1.40 15.29
N GLY A 289 -3.93 -1.82 14.22
CA GLY A 289 -4.26 -3.22 13.97
C GLY A 289 -5.04 -3.92 15.09
N ALA A 290 -5.79 -3.19 15.92
CA ALA A 290 -6.36 -3.73 17.16
C ALA A 290 -7.27 -4.97 16.97
N ALA A 291 -7.98 -5.05 15.85
CA ALA A 291 -8.85 -6.16 15.48
C ALA A 291 -8.18 -7.27 14.64
N ASN A 292 -6.87 -7.16 14.34
CA ASN A 292 -6.16 -8.17 13.54
C ASN A 292 -6.24 -9.49 14.26
N THR A 293 -6.77 -10.54 13.65
CA THR A 293 -6.83 -11.88 14.25
C THR A 293 -5.80 -12.78 13.58
N THR A 294 -5.87 -12.89 12.25
CA THR A 294 -5.04 -13.82 11.47
C THR A 294 -4.29 -13.14 10.31
N GLY A 295 -4.54 -11.85 10.06
CA GLY A 295 -3.83 -11.09 9.03
C GLY A 295 -2.32 -11.07 9.29
N TYR A 296 -1.54 -11.10 8.21
CA TYR A 296 -0.08 -11.21 8.25
C TYR A 296 0.57 -10.19 7.31
N GLU A 297 1.86 -9.93 7.53
CA GLU A 297 2.67 -9.04 6.69
C GLU A 297 2.08 -7.62 6.55
N ASN A 298 1.38 -7.15 7.59
CA ASN A 298 0.83 -5.80 7.63
C ASN A 298 1.74 -4.83 8.39
N ALA A 299 1.82 -3.59 7.92
CA ALA A 299 2.65 -2.52 8.47
C ALA A 299 1.77 -1.30 8.79
N PHE A 300 1.35 -1.12 10.05
CA PHE A 300 0.41 -0.08 10.47
C PHE A 300 1.05 0.91 11.45
N PHE A 301 1.16 2.17 11.05
CA PHE A 301 1.82 3.22 11.83
C PHE A 301 0.89 4.42 11.97
N GLY A 302 0.48 4.72 13.21
CA GLY A 302 -0.44 5.80 13.53
C GLY A 302 -1.57 5.34 14.46
N GLY A 303 -2.19 6.29 15.17
CA GLY A 303 -3.35 5.99 15.99
C GLY A 303 -4.49 5.45 15.13
N PHE A 304 -5.00 4.27 15.49
CA PHE A 304 -6.08 3.57 14.80
C PHE A 304 -5.81 3.20 13.33
N ALA A 305 -4.54 3.21 12.88
CA ALA A 305 -4.19 2.69 11.56
C ALA A 305 -4.58 1.21 11.44
N GLY A 306 -5.37 0.85 10.42
CA GLY A 306 -5.86 -0.52 10.21
C GLY A 306 -6.64 -1.10 11.39
N ALA A 307 -7.27 -0.28 12.24
CA ALA A 307 -7.84 -0.75 13.51
C ALA A 307 -8.86 -1.89 13.37
N ASN A 308 -9.60 -1.95 12.26
CA ASN A 308 -10.60 -3.00 11.99
C ASN A 308 -10.09 -4.10 11.06
N ASN A 309 -8.80 -4.14 10.71
CA ASN A 309 -8.22 -5.21 9.89
C ASN A 309 -8.35 -6.50 10.66
N THR A 310 -9.09 -7.49 10.16
CA THR A 310 -9.26 -8.78 10.83
C THR A 310 -8.36 -9.84 10.21
N ILE A 311 -8.42 -9.97 8.89
CA ILE A 311 -7.70 -11.02 8.14
C ILE A 311 -6.91 -10.48 6.94
N GLY A 312 -7.06 -9.20 6.57
CA GLY A 312 -6.34 -8.61 5.46
C GLY A 312 -4.83 -8.73 5.62
N ASN A 313 -4.11 -8.96 4.51
CA ASN A 313 -2.67 -9.18 4.47
C ASN A 313 -1.96 -8.17 3.55
N ASP A 314 -0.64 -8.06 3.70
CA ASP A 314 0.22 -7.23 2.83
C ASP A 314 -0.18 -5.75 2.77
N ASN A 315 -0.78 -5.20 3.83
CA ASN A 315 -1.22 -3.81 3.86
C ASN A 315 -0.18 -2.90 4.54
N SER A 316 0.05 -1.73 3.96
CA SER A 316 0.97 -0.69 4.47
C SER A 316 0.21 0.59 4.77
N PHE A 317 -0.14 0.84 6.03
CA PHE A 317 -0.93 2.00 6.47
C PHE A 317 -0.11 2.94 7.35
N PHE A 318 0.03 4.19 6.93
CA PHE A 318 0.81 5.21 7.62
C PHE A 318 -0.01 6.49 7.80
N GLY A 319 -0.43 6.78 9.02
CA GLY A 319 -1.24 7.94 9.36
C GLY A 319 -2.33 7.62 10.37
N ARG A 320 -2.84 8.64 11.06
CA ARG A 320 -4.01 8.49 11.94
C ARG A 320 -5.20 8.03 11.08
N ASP A 321 -5.86 6.95 11.50
CA ASP A 321 -7.03 6.39 10.82
C ASP A 321 -6.81 5.93 9.36
N ALA A 322 -5.57 5.77 8.90
CA ALA A 322 -5.27 5.19 7.59
C ALA A 322 -5.80 3.75 7.52
N GLY A 323 -6.63 3.44 6.51
CA GLY A 323 -7.23 2.12 6.34
C GLY A 323 -8.10 1.65 7.51
N PHE A 324 -8.65 2.57 8.30
CA PHE A 324 -9.36 2.26 9.55
C PHE A 324 -10.40 1.13 9.44
N ASN A 325 -11.24 1.13 8.39
CA ASN A 325 -12.29 0.13 8.19
C ASN A 325 -11.85 -1.09 7.36
N ASN A 326 -10.58 -1.21 6.96
CA ASN A 326 -10.15 -2.37 6.19
C ASN A 326 -10.40 -3.61 7.04
N THR A 327 -11.15 -4.59 6.56
CA THR A 327 -11.39 -5.85 7.29
C THR A 327 -10.67 -7.01 6.62
N THR A 328 -10.77 -7.10 5.30
CA THR A 328 -10.28 -8.22 4.48
C THR A 328 -9.41 -7.80 3.30
N GLY A 329 -9.38 -6.50 2.97
CA GLY A 329 -8.61 -5.99 1.84
C GLY A 329 -7.12 -6.23 2.02
N SER A 330 -6.44 -6.54 0.92
CA SER A 330 -5.04 -6.97 0.92
C SER A 330 -4.20 -6.24 -0.12
N GLY A 331 -2.91 -6.09 0.13
CA GLY A 331 -1.98 -5.42 -0.77
C GLY A 331 -2.21 -3.91 -0.89
N ASN A 332 -2.84 -3.27 0.09
CA ASN A 332 -3.14 -1.83 0.02
C ASN A 332 -2.05 -0.98 0.65
N THR A 333 -1.67 0.11 -0.01
CA THR A 333 -0.81 1.17 0.54
C THR A 333 -1.66 2.40 0.84
N MET A 334 -1.73 2.83 2.10
CA MET A 334 -2.47 4.02 2.51
C MET A 334 -1.59 4.93 3.35
N ILE A 335 -1.26 6.11 2.83
CA ILE A 335 -0.34 7.06 3.47
C ILE A 335 -1.05 8.40 3.59
N GLY A 336 -1.25 8.86 4.82
CA GLY A 336 -1.94 10.10 5.15
C GLY A 336 -3.04 9.90 6.18
N GLU A 337 -3.40 10.98 6.86
CA GLU A 337 -4.56 10.98 7.74
C GLU A 337 -5.82 10.61 6.94
N ILE A 338 -6.62 9.67 7.47
CA ILE A 338 -7.89 9.17 6.89
C ILE A 338 -7.80 8.66 5.43
N ALA A 339 -6.61 8.38 4.91
CA ALA A 339 -6.44 7.75 3.60
C ALA A 339 -7.12 6.37 3.60
N GLY A 340 -8.01 6.13 2.63
CA GLY A 340 -8.78 4.89 2.52
C GLY A 340 -9.63 4.52 3.75
N ARG A 341 -10.00 5.50 4.59
CA ARG A 341 -10.68 5.24 5.88
C ARG A 341 -11.89 4.31 5.77
N THR A 342 -12.67 4.40 4.68
CA THR A 342 -13.89 3.61 4.50
C THR A 342 -13.71 2.29 3.72
N LEU A 343 -12.51 1.99 3.25
CA LEU A 343 -12.23 0.75 2.51
C LEU A 343 -12.44 -0.45 3.43
N THR A 344 -13.26 -1.42 3.04
CA THR A 344 -13.54 -2.63 3.82
C THR A 344 -12.89 -3.88 3.23
N ALA A 345 -12.91 -4.05 1.90
CA ALA A 345 -12.47 -5.28 1.24
C ALA A 345 -11.71 -5.07 -0.09
N GLY A 346 -11.40 -3.84 -0.47
CA GLY A 346 -10.66 -3.58 -1.72
C GLY A 346 -9.20 -4.01 -1.65
N ASN A 347 -8.66 -4.45 -2.78
CA ASN A 347 -7.29 -4.97 -2.90
C ASN A 347 -6.42 -4.11 -3.80
N ALA A 348 -5.10 -4.15 -3.56
CA ALA A 348 -4.09 -3.55 -4.43
C ALA A 348 -4.28 -2.04 -4.69
N ASN A 349 -4.83 -1.30 -3.73
CA ASN A 349 -5.00 0.14 -3.84
C ASN A 349 -3.78 0.91 -3.30
N THR A 350 -3.41 2.01 -3.95
CA THR A 350 -2.38 2.95 -3.49
C THR A 350 -3.02 4.32 -3.26
N PHE A 351 -3.23 4.70 -2.00
CA PHE A 351 -3.82 5.97 -1.58
C PHE A 351 -2.79 6.79 -0.81
N VAL A 352 -2.34 7.90 -1.37
CA VAL A 352 -1.30 8.76 -0.79
C VAL A 352 -1.81 10.19 -0.71
N GLY A 353 -1.93 10.72 0.50
CA GLY A 353 -2.45 12.05 0.79
C GLY A 353 -3.59 12.00 1.80
N GLN A 354 -3.76 13.09 2.56
CA GLN A 354 -4.92 13.23 3.45
C GLN A 354 -6.21 13.06 2.64
N ASN A 355 -7.14 12.25 3.16
CA ASN A 355 -8.45 12.02 2.55
C ASN A 355 -8.41 11.37 1.15
N SER A 356 -7.27 10.82 0.72
CA SER A 356 -7.19 10.08 -0.54
C SER A 356 -8.01 8.79 -0.46
N GLY A 357 -8.82 8.51 -1.49
CA GLY A 357 -9.69 7.33 -1.54
C GLY A 357 -10.74 7.24 -0.43
N PHE A 358 -11.08 8.36 0.24
CA PHE A 358 -11.90 8.35 1.45
C PHE A 358 -13.22 7.59 1.32
N ALA A 359 -13.98 7.76 0.23
CA ALA A 359 -15.27 7.09 0.03
C ALA A 359 -15.17 5.71 -0.65
N THR A 360 -13.96 5.20 -0.92
CA THR A 360 -13.80 3.90 -1.57
C THR A 360 -14.05 2.77 -0.57
N THR A 361 -15.10 1.99 -0.80
CA THR A 361 -15.51 0.88 0.08
C THR A 361 -14.96 -0.49 -0.37
N ILE A 362 -15.12 -0.86 -1.65
CA ILE A 362 -14.74 -2.20 -2.19
C ILE A 362 -13.99 -2.15 -3.55
N GLY A 363 -13.44 -1.00 -3.94
CA GLY A 363 -12.69 -0.85 -5.19
C GLY A 363 -11.31 -1.52 -5.18
N ASN A 364 -10.86 -2.03 -6.33
CA ASN A 364 -9.53 -2.66 -6.48
C ASN A 364 -8.62 -1.87 -7.42
N ASN A 365 -7.30 -2.05 -7.29
CA ASN A 365 -6.29 -1.56 -8.24
C ASN A 365 -6.34 -0.04 -8.50
N ASN A 366 -6.81 0.76 -7.52
CA ASN A 366 -6.87 2.21 -7.69
C ASN A 366 -5.58 2.87 -7.22
N THR A 367 -5.09 3.87 -7.97
CA THR A 367 -3.93 4.69 -7.59
C THR A 367 -4.36 6.14 -7.41
N PHE A 368 -4.49 6.58 -6.16
CA PHE A 368 -4.86 7.95 -5.79
C PHE A 368 -3.72 8.65 -5.06
N ILE A 369 -3.17 9.70 -5.65
CA ILE A 369 -2.00 10.42 -5.13
C ILE A 369 -2.30 11.93 -5.11
N GLY A 370 -2.41 12.50 -3.91
CA GLY A 370 -2.73 13.89 -3.66
C GLY A 370 -3.75 14.04 -2.53
N GLN A 371 -3.78 15.21 -1.89
CA GLN A 371 -4.82 15.51 -0.91
C GLN A 371 -6.19 15.50 -1.60
N GLY A 372 -7.14 14.74 -1.04
CA GLY A 372 -8.48 14.54 -1.60
C GLY A 372 -8.56 13.74 -2.91
N ALA A 373 -7.45 13.18 -3.41
CA ALA A 373 -7.45 12.42 -4.66
C ALA A 373 -8.35 11.17 -4.57
N GLY A 374 -9.24 10.99 -5.54
CA GLY A 374 -10.20 9.88 -5.58
C GLY A 374 -11.15 9.81 -4.37
N SER A 375 -11.29 10.90 -3.61
CA SER A 375 -12.11 10.91 -2.39
C SER A 375 -13.60 10.66 -2.64
N THR A 376 -14.08 10.89 -3.88
CA THR A 376 -15.45 10.59 -4.31
C THR A 376 -15.62 9.21 -4.95
N ASN A 377 -14.54 8.44 -5.12
CA ASN A 377 -14.63 7.11 -5.74
C ASN A 377 -15.39 6.15 -4.82
N VAL A 378 -16.55 5.67 -5.29
CA VAL A 378 -17.34 4.63 -4.62
C VAL A 378 -17.38 3.42 -5.54
N ASN A 379 -16.90 2.25 -5.09
CA ASN A 379 -16.88 0.98 -5.84
C ASN A 379 -16.13 0.98 -7.19
N GLY A 380 -15.45 2.06 -7.59
CA GLY A 380 -14.66 2.08 -8.82
C GLY A 380 -13.36 1.29 -8.67
N SER A 381 -12.90 0.67 -9.75
CA SER A 381 -11.67 -0.13 -9.81
C SER A 381 -10.79 0.28 -10.99
N ASP A 382 -9.50 -0.04 -10.93
CA ASP A 382 -8.55 0.20 -12.02
C ASP A 382 -8.46 1.69 -12.42
N ASN A 383 -8.65 2.60 -11.45
CA ASN A 383 -8.65 4.04 -11.69
C ASN A 383 -7.38 4.72 -11.19
N ILE A 384 -7.02 5.82 -11.84
CA ILE A 384 -5.89 6.67 -11.48
C ILE A 384 -6.40 8.09 -11.20
N ALA A 385 -6.08 8.65 -10.04
CA ALA A 385 -6.31 10.06 -9.71
C ALA A 385 -5.05 10.67 -9.12
N ILE A 386 -4.39 11.58 -9.84
CA ILE A 386 -3.11 12.17 -9.41
C ILE A 386 -3.24 13.69 -9.41
N GLY A 387 -3.10 14.32 -8.24
CA GLY A 387 -3.19 15.77 -8.03
C GLY A 387 -4.09 16.14 -6.86
N PHE A 388 -3.99 17.39 -6.40
CA PHE A 388 -4.91 17.95 -5.41
C PHE A 388 -6.34 17.86 -5.95
N ASN A 389 -7.22 17.20 -5.20
CA ASN A 389 -8.61 16.96 -5.55
C ASN A 389 -8.86 16.37 -6.95
N ALA A 390 -7.91 15.62 -7.52
CA ALA A 390 -8.19 14.84 -8.73
C ALA A 390 -9.25 13.77 -8.41
N GLN A 391 -10.34 13.68 -9.20
CA GLN A 391 -11.45 12.77 -8.95
C GLN A 391 -11.68 11.81 -10.08
N VAL A 392 -12.05 10.58 -9.69
CA VAL A 392 -12.77 9.64 -10.53
C VAL A 392 -14.17 9.48 -9.93
N GLY A 393 -15.19 9.44 -10.80
CA GLY A 393 -16.60 9.32 -10.40
C GLY A 393 -16.94 7.99 -9.71
N THR A 394 -18.22 7.78 -9.43
CA THR A 394 -18.72 6.56 -8.79
C THR A 394 -18.74 5.38 -9.78
N ALA A 395 -18.30 4.21 -9.32
CA ALA A 395 -18.29 2.94 -10.07
C ALA A 395 -17.61 3.02 -11.44
N LEU A 396 -16.64 3.93 -11.62
CA LEU A 396 -15.85 3.99 -12.85
C LEU A 396 -14.80 2.88 -12.90
N MET A 397 -14.43 2.51 -14.11
CA MET A 397 -13.36 1.55 -14.39
C MET A 397 -12.42 2.09 -15.47
N ASN A 398 -11.12 1.83 -15.34
CA ASN A 398 -10.11 2.31 -16.29
C ASN A 398 -10.19 3.82 -16.54
N ALA A 399 -10.50 4.60 -15.51
CA ALA A 399 -10.62 6.05 -15.59
C ALA A 399 -9.37 6.73 -15.00
N THR A 400 -8.79 7.68 -15.73
CA THR A 400 -7.56 8.37 -15.32
C THR A 400 -7.79 9.88 -15.27
N ALA A 401 -7.60 10.49 -14.10
CA ALA A 401 -7.59 11.94 -13.90
C ALA A 401 -6.21 12.38 -13.40
N ILE A 402 -5.51 13.23 -14.15
CA ILE A 402 -4.19 13.75 -13.76
C ILE A 402 -4.21 15.27 -13.81
N GLY A 403 -3.97 15.91 -12.66
CA GLY A 403 -3.89 17.36 -12.51
C GLY A 403 -4.74 17.89 -11.35
N ASN A 404 -4.46 19.13 -10.96
CA ASN A 404 -5.24 19.86 -9.95
C ASN A 404 -6.71 19.93 -10.36
N ASN A 405 -7.63 19.43 -9.52
CA ASN A 405 -9.07 19.36 -9.80
C ASN A 405 -9.42 18.69 -11.14
N ALA A 406 -8.59 17.77 -11.64
CA ALA A 406 -8.95 16.95 -12.80
C ALA A 406 -10.11 16.01 -12.44
N ILE A 407 -11.15 15.94 -13.27
CA ILE A 407 -12.32 15.09 -13.02
C ILE A 407 -12.60 14.24 -14.26
N VAL A 408 -12.57 12.93 -14.09
CA VAL A 408 -13.03 11.98 -15.12
C VAL A 408 -14.40 11.43 -14.74
N ALA A 409 -15.35 11.52 -15.67
CA ALA A 409 -16.76 11.19 -15.44
C ALA A 409 -17.22 9.91 -16.16
N SER A 410 -16.33 9.25 -16.91
CA SER A 410 -16.64 8.05 -17.68
C SER A 410 -15.52 7.02 -17.59
N SER A 411 -15.89 5.74 -17.66
CA SER A 411 -14.94 4.64 -17.75
C SER A 411 -14.14 4.70 -19.06
N ASN A 412 -12.99 4.02 -19.09
CA ASN A 412 -12.11 3.94 -20.27
C ASN A 412 -11.71 5.31 -20.83
N SER A 413 -11.53 6.30 -19.94
CA SER A 413 -11.31 7.70 -20.31
C SER A 413 -10.17 8.29 -19.51
N MET A 414 -9.42 9.19 -20.14
CA MET A 414 -8.34 9.95 -19.51
C MET A 414 -8.63 11.45 -19.60
N VAL A 415 -8.48 12.16 -18.48
CA VAL A 415 -8.57 13.62 -18.38
C VAL A 415 -7.23 14.16 -17.85
N LEU A 416 -6.63 15.07 -18.62
CA LEU A 416 -5.38 15.76 -18.29
C LEU A 416 -5.71 17.22 -17.95
N GLY A 417 -5.60 17.58 -16.67
CA GLY A 417 -5.93 18.88 -16.09
C GLY A 417 -7.39 19.01 -15.61
N GLY A 418 -7.66 20.09 -14.87
CA GLY A 418 -9.01 20.44 -14.45
C GLY A 418 -9.77 21.27 -15.49
N THR A 419 -10.83 21.94 -15.06
CA THR A 419 -11.58 22.91 -15.87
C THR A 419 -11.37 24.34 -15.36
N GLY A 420 -11.80 25.34 -16.13
CA GLY A 420 -11.68 26.76 -15.77
C GLY A 420 -10.23 27.15 -15.47
N VAL A 421 -9.99 27.68 -14.26
CA VAL A 421 -8.65 28.10 -13.79
C VAL A 421 -7.66 26.94 -13.62
N SER A 422 -8.15 25.71 -13.51
CA SER A 422 -7.30 24.52 -13.36
C SER A 422 -7.02 23.81 -14.69
N ALA A 423 -7.50 24.37 -15.80
CA ALA A 423 -7.37 23.74 -17.10
C ALA A 423 -5.95 23.87 -17.65
N VAL A 424 -5.38 22.75 -18.13
CA VAL A 424 -3.98 22.70 -18.61
C VAL A 424 -3.91 22.62 -20.14
N ASN A 425 -2.72 22.89 -20.67
CA ASN A 425 -2.36 22.64 -22.06
C ASN A 425 -1.47 21.38 -22.11
N VAL A 426 -1.78 20.44 -23.00
CA VAL A 426 -1.03 19.18 -23.16
C VAL A 426 -0.03 19.33 -24.30
N GLY A 427 1.25 19.30 -23.96
CA GLY A 427 2.36 19.35 -24.91
C GLY A 427 2.94 17.96 -25.18
N ILE A 428 3.06 17.58 -26.46
CA ILE A 428 3.82 16.40 -26.89
C ILE A 428 4.99 16.90 -27.72
N GLY A 429 6.21 16.73 -27.21
CA GLY A 429 7.42 17.27 -27.84
C GLY A 429 7.61 18.78 -27.62
N THR A 430 6.91 19.40 -26.67
CA THR A 430 7.12 20.81 -26.29
C THR A 430 6.98 20.98 -24.78
N THR A 431 7.83 21.83 -24.18
CA THR A 431 7.74 22.22 -22.76
C THR A 431 6.85 23.43 -22.53
N THR A 432 6.40 24.12 -23.59
CA THR A 432 5.60 25.35 -23.54
C THR A 432 4.38 25.26 -24.48
N PRO A 433 3.41 24.37 -24.19
CA PRO A 433 2.25 24.21 -25.05
C PRO A 433 1.37 25.48 -25.06
N THR A 434 1.17 26.07 -26.24
CA THR A 434 0.41 27.32 -26.46
C THR A 434 -1.06 27.07 -26.79
N SER A 435 -1.44 25.82 -27.02
CA SER A 435 -2.81 25.36 -27.28
C SER A 435 -3.15 24.16 -26.39
N ARG A 436 -4.43 23.78 -26.34
CA ARG A 436 -4.92 22.65 -25.51
C ARG A 436 -4.22 21.33 -25.83
N LEU A 437 -3.97 21.08 -27.11
CA LEU A 437 -3.15 19.98 -27.59
C LEU A 437 -2.11 20.56 -28.56
N HIS A 438 -0.85 20.59 -28.13
CA HIS A 438 0.27 21.10 -28.93
C HIS A 438 1.25 19.95 -29.20
N LEU A 439 1.29 19.47 -30.45
CA LEU A 439 2.30 18.54 -30.93
C LEU A 439 3.41 19.35 -31.62
N SER A 440 4.67 19.15 -31.22
CA SER A 440 5.83 19.80 -31.82
C SER A 440 6.95 18.80 -32.12
N ALA A 441 7.63 18.97 -33.25
CA ALA A 441 8.79 18.16 -33.62
C ALA A 441 10.04 18.68 -32.93
N ASN A 442 10.81 17.77 -32.32
CA ASN A 442 12.08 18.12 -31.67
C ASN A 442 13.32 17.93 -32.58
N SER A 443 13.18 17.26 -33.73
CA SER A 443 14.12 17.26 -34.87
C SER A 443 13.55 16.39 -36.02
N GLY A 444 13.95 16.61 -37.28
CA GLY A 444 13.81 15.60 -38.34
C GLY A 444 12.46 15.45 -39.05
N GLY A 445 11.57 16.45 -38.99
CA GLY A 445 10.68 16.77 -40.12
C GLY A 445 9.31 16.10 -40.24
N VAL A 446 8.88 15.24 -39.32
CA VAL A 446 7.50 14.73 -39.32
C VAL A 446 6.95 14.62 -37.91
N ILE A 447 5.75 15.18 -37.68
CA ILE A 447 4.94 14.98 -36.47
C ILE A 447 3.78 14.06 -36.86
N PRO A 448 3.97 12.72 -36.95
CA PRO A 448 2.90 11.86 -37.39
C PRO A 448 1.84 11.75 -36.29
N MET A 449 0.62 12.23 -36.58
CA MET A 449 -0.57 11.82 -35.84
C MET A 449 -1.18 10.61 -36.57
N ILE A 450 -1.00 9.42 -36.00
CA ILE A 450 -1.53 8.19 -36.58
C ILE A 450 -2.93 7.94 -36.03
N VAL A 451 -3.94 8.01 -36.90
CA VAL A 451 -5.31 7.60 -36.60
C VAL A 451 -5.57 6.31 -37.38
N GLN A 452 -5.66 5.19 -36.68
CA GLN A 452 -5.78 3.87 -37.30
C GLN A 452 -6.98 3.11 -36.74
N ASN A 453 -7.77 2.52 -37.63
CA ASN A 453 -8.87 1.64 -37.30
C ASN A 453 -8.48 0.23 -37.72
N THR A 454 -8.40 -0.68 -36.75
CA THR A 454 -7.98 -2.07 -36.94
C THR A 454 -9.16 -3.02 -37.17
N VAL A 455 -10.39 -2.51 -37.18
CA VAL A 455 -11.61 -3.29 -37.38
C VAL A 455 -12.00 -3.30 -38.85
N ASN A 456 -12.32 -4.48 -39.39
CA ASN A 456 -12.65 -4.67 -40.82
C ASN A 456 -13.89 -3.88 -41.28
N THR A 457 -14.74 -3.38 -40.39
CA THR A 457 -16.00 -2.69 -40.77
C THR A 457 -15.96 -1.17 -40.59
N GLY A 458 -14.85 -0.59 -40.14
CA GLY A 458 -14.77 0.83 -39.78
C GLY A 458 -13.90 1.71 -40.69
N HIS A 459 -13.81 2.99 -40.35
CA HIS A 459 -12.92 3.98 -40.98
C HIS A 459 -12.05 4.69 -39.95
N SER A 460 -10.97 5.31 -40.40
CA SER A 460 -10.08 6.15 -39.60
C SER A 460 -10.29 7.61 -39.96
N GLY A 461 -10.43 8.50 -38.97
CA GLY A 461 -10.59 9.91 -39.27
C GLY A 461 -10.67 10.81 -38.05
N ILE A 462 -10.55 12.10 -38.30
CA ILE A 462 -10.74 13.18 -37.34
C ILE A 462 -12.18 13.69 -37.50
N HIS A 463 -12.91 13.77 -36.39
CA HIS A 463 -14.27 14.31 -36.37
C HIS A 463 -14.27 15.67 -35.69
N PHE A 464 -14.88 16.64 -36.33
CA PHE A 464 -15.09 17.99 -35.81
C PHE A 464 -16.51 18.07 -35.28
N ARG A 465 -16.67 18.40 -34.01
CA ARG A 465 -17.98 18.47 -33.33
C ARG A 465 -18.23 19.87 -32.79
N ASN A 466 -19.51 20.23 -32.63
CA ASN A 466 -19.88 21.43 -31.89
C ASN A 466 -19.88 21.15 -30.37
N ASP A 467 -20.20 22.20 -29.60
CA ASP A 467 -20.38 22.18 -28.15
C ASP A 467 -21.47 21.21 -27.67
N LEU A 468 -22.45 20.89 -28.53
CA LEU A 468 -23.48 19.88 -28.29
C LEU A 468 -23.03 18.45 -28.67
N ASN A 469 -21.74 18.22 -28.93
CA ASN A 469 -21.17 16.93 -29.35
C ASN A 469 -21.77 16.37 -30.66
N VAL A 470 -22.40 17.21 -31.48
CA VAL A 470 -22.90 16.85 -32.81
C VAL A 470 -21.77 17.01 -33.80
N SER A 471 -21.46 15.94 -34.54
CA SER A 471 -20.47 15.97 -35.61
C SER A 471 -20.91 16.96 -36.70
N GLN A 472 -20.04 17.92 -36.96
CA GLN A 472 -20.21 18.98 -37.96
C GLN A 472 -19.49 18.61 -39.25
N GLY A 473 -18.36 17.90 -39.14
CA GLY A 473 -17.62 17.39 -40.28
C GLY A 473 -16.55 16.38 -39.90
N GLN A 474 -15.94 15.78 -40.92
CA GLN A 474 -14.95 14.73 -40.76
C GLN A 474 -13.91 14.76 -41.89
N PHE A 475 -12.72 14.26 -41.59
CA PHE A 475 -11.66 13.97 -42.55
C PHE A 475 -11.04 12.61 -42.25
N GLY A 476 -10.97 11.71 -43.23
CA GLY A 476 -10.46 10.36 -42.98
C GLY A 476 -10.28 9.47 -44.20
N TYR A 477 -9.94 8.22 -43.91
CA TYR A 477 -9.73 7.12 -44.86
C TYR A 477 -10.53 5.89 -44.44
N GLY A 478 -11.26 5.30 -45.39
CA GLY A 478 -11.92 4.01 -45.20
C GLY A 478 -11.03 2.84 -45.60
N ASN A 479 -11.28 1.67 -45.01
CA ASN A 479 -10.59 0.43 -45.36
C ASN A 479 -11.40 -0.38 -46.39
N GLY A 480 -10.84 -1.45 -46.95
CA GLY A 480 -11.48 -2.21 -48.05
C GLY A 480 -12.81 -2.89 -47.73
N SER A 481 -13.16 -2.98 -46.46
CA SER A 481 -14.33 -3.71 -45.99
C SER A 481 -15.37 -2.80 -45.30
N ALA A 482 -15.15 -1.48 -45.28
CA ALA A 482 -16.11 -0.50 -44.78
C ALA A 482 -17.32 -0.35 -45.72
N ALA A 483 -18.54 -0.59 -45.22
CA ALA A 483 -19.77 -0.56 -46.01
C ALA A 483 -20.00 0.77 -46.76
N THR A 484 -19.68 1.90 -46.11
CA THR A 484 -19.94 3.24 -46.67
C THR A 484 -18.69 3.89 -47.28
N TYR A 485 -17.49 3.46 -46.87
CA TYR A 485 -16.23 4.17 -47.17
C TYR A 485 -15.15 3.28 -47.80
N SER A 486 -15.52 2.13 -48.36
CA SER A 486 -14.56 1.14 -48.88
C SER A 486 -13.43 1.77 -49.71
N ASN A 487 -12.19 1.63 -49.22
CA ASN A 487 -10.94 2.12 -49.84
C ASN A 487 -10.97 3.58 -50.35
N ARG A 488 -11.67 4.49 -49.65
CA ARG A 488 -11.82 5.88 -50.08
C ARG A 488 -11.27 6.88 -49.07
N VAL A 489 -10.69 7.97 -49.58
CA VAL A 489 -10.53 9.22 -48.82
C VAL A 489 -11.89 9.87 -48.73
N PHE A 490 -12.26 10.38 -47.56
CA PHE A 490 -13.50 11.12 -47.40
C PHE A 490 -13.26 12.40 -46.60
N ALA A 491 -13.94 13.46 -47.01
CA ALA A 491 -14.01 14.74 -46.32
C ALA A 491 -15.41 15.30 -46.54
N GLY A 492 -16.03 15.85 -45.51
CA GLY A 492 -17.39 16.35 -45.64
C GLY A 492 -18.04 16.69 -44.31
N SER A 493 -19.21 17.32 -44.39
CA SER A 493 -20.12 17.48 -43.26
C SER A 493 -20.96 16.21 -43.06
N VAL A 494 -21.55 16.05 -41.88
CA VAL A 494 -22.50 14.94 -41.61
C VAL A 494 -23.91 15.45 -41.28
N THR A 495 -24.13 16.75 -41.43
CA THR A 495 -25.41 17.46 -41.31
C THR A 495 -25.61 18.32 -42.55
N ALA A 496 -26.70 19.09 -42.62
CA ALA A 496 -27.02 20.00 -43.74
C ALA A 496 -26.06 21.22 -43.88
N ILE A 497 -24.80 21.06 -43.48
CA ILE A 497 -23.76 22.08 -43.58
C ILE A 497 -23.05 21.89 -44.92
N PRO A 498 -22.82 22.94 -45.72
CA PRO A 498 -22.10 22.80 -46.96
C PRO A 498 -20.64 22.38 -46.72
N PHE A 499 -20.12 21.46 -47.53
CA PHE A 499 -18.68 21.20 -47.60
C PHE A 499 -18.05 22.24 -48.52
N VAL A 500 -17.19 23.10 -47.99
CA VAL A 500 -16.58 24.21 -48.73
C VAL A 500 -15.06 24.07 -48.83
N LEU A 501 -14.51 24.41 -49.99
CA LEU A 501 -13.09 24.62 -50.21
C LEU A 501 -12.86 26.11 -50.39
N THR A 502 -12.04 26.71 -49.52
CA THR A 502 -11.75 28.14 -49.52
C THR A 502 -10.28 28.41 -49.87
N THR A 503 -10.00 29.59 -50.43
CA THR A 503 -8.63 30.10 -50.58
C THR A 503 -8.63 31.59 -50.28
N GLY A 504 -7.82 32.04 -49.32
CA GLY A 504 -7.83 33.43 -48.84
C GLY A 504 -9.19 33.84 -48.27
N ASP A 505 -9.82 32.94 -47.51
CA ASP A 505 -11.17 33.10 -46.92
C ASP A 505 -12.32 33.31 -47.90
N VAL A 506 -12.09 33.06 -49.21
CA VAL A 506 -13.13 33.06 -50.24
C VAL A 506 -13.51 31.64 -50.62
N GLU A 507 -14.80 31.31 -50.55
CA GLU A 507 -15.38 30.04 -51.01
C GLU A 507 -15.18 29.86 -52.52
N ARG A 508 -14.52 28.78 -52.91
CA ARG A 508 -14.20 28.46 -54.31
C ARG A 508 -15.05 27.31 -54.84
N VAL A 509 -15.22 26.28 -54.03
CA VAL A 509 -16.04 25.12 -54.33
C VAL A 509 -16.91 24.82 -53.12
N ARG A 510 -18.17 24.46 -53.34
CA ARG A 510 -19.05 23.92 -52.33
C ARG A 510 -19.76 22.68 -52.79
N ILE A 511 -20.18 21.87 -51.83
CA ILE A 511 -21.27 20.91 -51.98
C ILE A 511 -22.31 21.32 -50.95
N ASP A 512 -23.48 21.75 -51.39
CA ASP A 512 -24.53 22.19 -50.47
C ASP A 512 -25.31 21.02 -49.84
N ALA A 513 -26.25 21.34 -48.96
CA ALA A 513 -27.05 20.34 -48.25
C ALA A 513 -27.91 19.45 -49.15
N THR A 514 -28.18 19.86 -50.39
CA THR A 514 -28.94 19.09 -51.37
C THR A 514 -28.05 18.22 -52.25
N GLY A 515 -26.72 18.36 -52.12
CA GLY A 515 -25.72 17.66 -52.92
C GLY A 515 -25.26 18.45 -54.15
N ASN A 516 -25.78 19.65 -54.37
CA ASN A 516 -25.40 20.48 -55.50
C ASN A 516 -23.97 21.00 -55.34
N VAL A 517 -23.18 20.87 -56.40
CA VAL A 517 -21.80 21.34 -56.44
C VAL A 517 -21.77 22.75 -57.03
N GLY A 518 -21.33 23.73 -56.24
CA GLY A 518 -21.10 25.10 -56.71
C GLY A 518 -19.61 25.36 -56.91
N VAL A 519 -19.20 25.86 -58.07
CA VAL A 519 -17.85 26.39 -58.32
C VAL A 519 -17.98 27.89 -58.61
N GLY A 520 -17.45 28.73 -57.73
CA GLY A 520 -17.59 30.19 -57.82
C GLY A 520 -18.97 30.74 -57.44
N THR A 521 -19.87 29.92 -56.88
CA THR A 521 -21.20 30.32 -56.37
C THR A 521 -21.48 29.69 -55.02
N THR A 522 -22.15 30.44 -54.14
CA THR A 522 -22.56 30.00 -52.80
C THR A 522 -24.01 29.50 -52.75
N ASN A 523 -24.72 29.45 -53.88
CA ASN A 523 -26.13 29.03 -53.91
C ASN A 523 -26.46 28.27 -55.22
N PRO A 524 -25.85 27.10 -55.45
CA PRO A 524 -26.05 26.33 -56.67
C PRO A 524 -27.50 25.86 -56.77
N THR A 525 -28.11 26.14 -57.92
CA THR A 525 -29.51 25.84 -58.24
C THR A 525 -29.66 24.57 -59.08
N ALA A 526 -28.56 23.90 -59.37
CA ALA A 526 -28.46 22.66 -60.14
C ALA A 526 -27.36 21.75 -59.56
N ASP A 527 -27.40 20.45 -59.90
CA ASP A 527 -26.45 19.43 -59.44
C ASP A 527 -24.97 19.86 -59.57
N LEU A 528 -24.64 20.60 -60.63
CA LEU A 528 -23.37 21.30 -60.80
C LEU A 528 -23.60 22.69 -61.38
N GLU A 529 -23.31 23.73 -60.61
CA GLU A 529 -23.33 25.12 -61.05
C GLU A 529 -21.92 25.71 -61.02
N VAL A 530 -21.43 26.11 -62.20
CA VAL A 530 -20.17 26.87 -62.33
C VAL A 530 -20.53 28.32 -62.63
N ASN A 531 -20.33 29.20 -61.66
CA ASN A 531 -20.49 30.64 -61.85
C ASN A 531 -19.20 31.23 -62.43
N GLY A 532 -19.08 31.08 -63.75
CA GLY A 532 -17.90 31.44 -64.53
C GLY A 532 -17.84 30.64 -65.83
N PHE A 533 -16.66 30.57 -66.45
CA PHE A 533 -16.43 29.78 -67.64
C PHE A 533 -15.91 28.40 -67.30
N THR A 534 -16.32 27.39 -68.06
CA THR A 534 -15.76 26.04 -67.94
C THR A 534 -14.66 25.87 -68.98
N LYS A 535 -13.44 25.54 -68.54
CA LYS A 535 -12.32 25.22 -69.43
C LYS A 535 -12.06 23.71 -69.40
N LEU A 536 -12.47 23.00 -70.45
CA LEU A 536 -12.39 21.53 -70.55
C LEU A 536 -11.01 21.04 -71.06
N GLY A 537 -9.93 21.52 -70.44
CA GLY A 537 -8.55 21.13 -70.77
C GLY A 537 -7.63 22.33 -71.06
N SER A 538 -6.32 22.13 -71.06
CA SER A 538 -5.32 23.21 -71.19
C SER A 538 -5.45 24.02 -72.49
N ASN A 539 -5.80 23.34 -73.58
CA ASN A 539 -5.95 23.92 -74.92
C ASN A 539 -7.41 24.18 -75.32
N ALA A 540 -8.38 23.82 -74.47
CA ALA A 540 -9.79 24.12 -74.73
C ALA A 540 -10.06 25.61 -74.45
N PRO A 541 -10.87 26.29 -75.25
CA PRO A 541 -11.34 27.62 -74.89
C PRO A 541 -12.22 27.57 -73.64
N ALA A 542 -12.35 28.70 -72.95
CA ALA A 542 -13.26 28.84 -71.84
C ALA A 542 -14.67 29.03 -72.42
N VAL A 543 -15.51 28.00 -72.35
CA VAL A 543 -16.79 27.97 -73.09
C VAL A 543 -17.98 28.18 -72.16
N LYS A 544 -19.02 28.84 -72.66
CA LYS A 544 -20.34 28.95 -72.04
C LYS A 544 -21.44 28.72 -73.08
N MET A 545 -22.63 28.35 -72.61
CA MET A 545 -23.81 28.20 -73.45
C MET A 545 -24.90 29.19 -73.00
N VAL A 546 -25.64 29.73 -73.95
CA VAL A 546 -26.85 30.51 -73.68
C VAL A 546 -27.99 30.00 -74.54
N LYS A 547 -29.13 29.75 -73.90
CA LYS A 547 -30.38 29.42 -74.59
C LYS A 547 -31.19 30.70 -74.76
N LEU A 548 -31.58 31.00 -75.99
CA LEU A 548 -32.49 32.07 -76.32
C LEU A 548 -33.79 31.47 -76.85
N THR A 549 -34.89 32.17 -76.64
CA THR A 549 -36.20 31.76 -77.12
C THR A 549 -36.86 32.91 -77.85
N SER A 550 -37.64 32.59 -78.88
CA SER A 550 -38.48 33.54 -79.60
C SER A 550 -39.60 32.79 -80.30
N THR A 551 -40.27 33.42 -81.26
CA THR A 551 -41.28 32.79 -82.11
C THR A 551 -40.99 33.09 -83.57
N THR A 552 -41.18 32.12 -84.46
CA THR A 552 -41.10 32.35 -85.90
C THR A 552 -42.17 33.32 -86.35
N ASN A 553 -41.95 33.94 -87.50
CA ASN A 553 -42.86 34.92 -88.06
C ASN A 553 -44.21 34.27 -88.45
N SER A 554 -45.26 35.09 -88.57
CA SER A 554 -46.63 34.64 -88.82
C SER A 554 -46.92 34.32 -90.29
N PHE A 555 -45.98 34.59 -91.21
CA PHE A 555 -46.10 34.34 -92.64
C PHE A 555 -44.85 33.68 -93.24
N GLN A 556 -45.02 32.96 -94.36
CA GLN A 556 -43.91 32.30 -95.07
C GLN A 556 -42.96 33.34 -95.69
N GLY A 557 -41.65 33.15 -95.57
CA GLY A 557 -40.66 34.16 -95.95
C GLY A 557 -40.31 35.18 -94.86
N GLY A 558 -41.07 35.22 -93.76
CA GLY A 558 -40.82 36.17 -92.66
C GLY A 558 -39.62 35.80 -91.79
N SER A 559 -38.90 36.82 -91.31
CA SER A 559 -37.75 36.67 -90.40
C SER A 559 -38.09 37.10 -88.98
N THR A 560 -37.50 36.40 -88.00
CA THR A 560 -37.49 36.78 -86.58
C THR A 560 -36.06 37.06 -86.14
N SER A 561 -35.82 38.23 -85.56
CA SER A 561 -34.53 38.60 -84.98
C SER A 561 -34.46 38.31 -83.49
N ILE A 562 -33.44 37.55 -83.07
CA ILE A 562 -33.22 37.17 -81.68
C ILE A 562 -31.88 37.76 -81.23
N PRO A 563 -31.88 38.82 -80.40
CA PRO A 563 -30.65 39.41 -79.87
C PRO A 563 -29.89 38.41 -79.00
N HIS A 564 -28.59 38.22 -79.25
CA HIS A 564 -27.76 37.31 -78.44
C HIS A 564 -26.86 38.01 -77.43
N GLY A 565 -26.53 39.30 -77.63
CA GLY A 565 -25.72 40.07 -76.68
C GLY A 565 -24.27 39.57 -76.52
N LEU A 566 -23.74 38.87 -77.52
CA LEU A 566 -22.38 38.30 -77.54
C LEU A 566 -21.56 38.93 -78.67
N SER A 567 -20.23 38.92 -78.59
CA SER A 567 -19.38 39.21 -79.74
C SER A 567 -19.43 38.04 -80.72
N ILE A 568 -19.67 38.30 -82.01
CA ILE A 568 -19.74 37.25 -83.05
C ILE A 568 -18.44 36.43 -83.14
N THR A 569 -17.29 37.04 -82.86
CA THR A 569 -15.98 36.36 -82.88
C THR A 569 -15.84 35.29 -81.81
N LYS A 570 -16.68 35.35 -80.77
CA LYS A 570 -16.68 34.40 -79.67
C LYS A 570 -17.73 33.31 -79.85
N ILE A 571 -18.63 33.42 -80.82
CA ILE A 571 -19.66 32.41 -81.08
C ILE A 571 -19.01 31.23 -81.80
N LEU A 572 -18.99 30.08 -81.14
CA LEU A 572 -18.45 28.84 -81.68
C LEU A 572 -19.48 28.06 -82.49
N SER A 573 -20.72 28.02 -82.00
CA SER A 573 -21.80 27.33 -82.68
C SER A 573 -23.15 27.91 -82.30
N VAL A 574 -24.09 27.84 -83.25
CA VAL A 574 -25.49 28.21 -83.04
C VAL A 574 -26.36 27.09 -83.59
N SER A 575 -27.22 26.54 -82.74
CA SER A 575 -28.24 25.57 -83.13
C SER A 575 -29.61 26.22 -83.00
N VAL A 576 -30.37 26.25 -84.09
CA VAL A 576 -31.73 26.77 -84.12
C VAL A 576 -32.71 25.65 -84.40
N LEU A 577 -33.70 25.50 -83.53
CA LEU A 577 -34.80 24.56 -83.68
C LEU A 577 -36.13 25.33 -83.65
N VAL A 578 -37.03 25.00 -84.57
CA VAL A 578 -38.41 25.49 -84.56
C VAL A 578 -39.34 24.37 -84.11
N GLU A 579 -40.19 24.65 -83.12
CA GLU A 579 -41.09 23.68 -82.51
C GLU A 579 -42.42 23.62 -83.27
N LYS A 580 -42.49 22.75 -84.29
CA LYS A 580 -43.73 22.52 -85.07
C LYS A 580 -44.88 22.05 -84.18
N THR A 581 -44.58 21.11 -83.29
CA THR A 581 -45.42 20.65 -82.18
C THR A 581 -44.53 20.37 -80.95
N ALA A 582 -45.10 20.22 -79.75
CA ALA A 582 -44.34 19.97 -78.52
C ALA A 582 -43.38 18.77 -78.57
N THR A 583 -43.60 17.84 -79.50
CA THR A 583 -42.79 16.63 -79.70
C THR A 583 -42.05 16.61 -81.05
N ASN A 584 -42.22 17.63 -81.90
CA ASN A 584 -41.61 17.69 -83.22
C ASN A 584 -40.82 18.99 -83.42
N LEU A 585 -39.49 18.84 -83.47
CA LEU A 585 -38.52 19.92 -83.55
C LEU A 585 -37.85 19.87 -84.91
N ILE A 586 -37.95 20.98 -85.62
CA ILE A 586 -37.43 21.10 -86.97
C ILE A 586 -36.09 21.83 -86.89
N PRO A 587 -34.98 21.19 -87.30
CA PRO A 587 -33.70 21.86 -87.43
C PRO A 587 -33.65 22.70 -88.70
N ALA A 588 -32.77 23.70 -88.70
CA ALA A 588 -32.52 24.50 -89.89
C ALA A 588 -32.06 23.61 -91.05
N GLY A 589 -32.56 23.88 -92.25
CA GLY A 589 -32.23 23.10 -93.44
C GLY A 589 -32.98 21.75 -93.59
N ASN A 590 -34.01 21.47 -92.80
CA ASN A 590 -34.85 20.28 -93.01
C ASN A 590 -35.71 20.44 -94.28
N THR A 591 -35.40 19.67 -95.32
CA THR A 591 -36.14 19.64 -96.59
C THR A 591 -36.98 18.38 -96.79
N ASN A 592 -37.00 17.47 -95.81
CA ASN A 592 -37.63 16.15 -95.97
C ASN A 592 -39.16 16.20 -95.84
N VAL A 593 -39.70 17.28 -95.25
CA VAL A 593 -41.14 17.47 -95.06
C VAL A 593 -41.53 18.83 -95.61
N ALA A 594 -42.43 18.82 -96.59
CA ALA A 594 -43.00 20.04 -97.12
C ALA A 594 -43.69 20.85 -96.00
N GLY A 595 -43.35 22.12 -95.89
CA GLY A 595 -43.87 23.00 -94.83
C GLY A 595 -42.96 23.18 -93.62
N ASP A 596 -41.80 22.50 -93.56
CA ASP A 596 -40.86 22.51 -92.43
C ASP A 596 -39.52 23.20 -92.77
N GLU A 597 -39.45 24.02 -93.81
CA GLU A 597 -38.20 24.66 -94.25
C GLU A 597 -37.98 26.06 -93.66
N PHE A 598 -36.81 26.27 -93.07
CA PHE A 598 -36.30 27.58 -92.66
C PHE A 598 -34.78 27.60 -92.70
N HIS A 599 -34.20 28.81 -92.75
CA HIS A 599 -32.77 29.02 -92.53
C HIS A 599 -32.55 29.98 -91.36
N PHE A 600 -31.32 30.09 -90.88
CA PHE A 600 -30.94 31.15 -89.97
C PHE A 600 -29.59 31.73 -90.34
N GLN A 601 -29.37 32.97 -89.92
CA GLN A 601 -28.11 33.67 -90.05
C GLN A 601 -27.73 34.26 -88.70
N VAL A 602 -26.48 34.04 -88.30
CA VAL A 602 -25.88 34.69 -87.12
C VAL A 602 -25.22 35.97 -87.61
N THR A 603 -25.62 37.11 -87.04
CA THR A 603 -25.06 38.43 -87.32
C THR A 603 -24.29 38.95 -86.11
N THR A 604 -23.77 40.17 -86.16
CA THR A 604 -22.95 40.75 -85.07
C THR A 604 -23.70 40.92 -83.74
N SER A 605 -25.03 41.03 -83.77
CA SER A 605 -25.84 41.26 -82.56
C SER A 605 -27.08 40.37 -82.44
N GLN A 606 -27.48 39.67 -83.51
CA GLN A 606 -28.73 38.95 -83.60
C GLN A 606 -28.59 37.64 -84.38
N ILE A 607 -29.42 36.65 -84.04
CA ILE A 607 -29.70 35.50 -84.87
C ILE A 607 -31.01 35.75 -85.60
N SER A 608 -30.95 35.85 -86.92
CA SER A 608 -32.12 36.01 -87.78
C SER A 608 -32.58 34.64 -88.25
N VAL A 609 -33.79 34.23 -87.87
CA VAL A 609 -34.43 32.97 -88.30
C VAL A 609 -35.47 33.31 -89.34
N THR A 610 -35.28 32.87 -90.58
CA THR A 610 -36.17 33.20 -91.70
C THR A 610 -36.84 31.94 -92.22
N LEU A 611 -38.17 31.99 -92.26
CA LEU A 611 -38.99 30.94 -92.86
C LEU A 611 -38.83 30.95 -94.38
N LYS A 612 -38.85 29.79 -95.04
CA LYS A 612 -38.75 29.76 -96.50
C LYS A 612 -40.05 30.29 -97.15
N SER A 613 -39.94 31.05 -98.22
CA SER A 613 -41.07 31.71 -98.89
C SER A 613 -42.12 30.75 -99.47
N ALA A 614 -41.72 29.51 -99.74
CA ALA A 614 -42.59 28.38 -100.04
C ALA A 614 -42.00 27.15 -99.33
N ASN A 615 -42.85 26.41 -98.60
CA ASN A 615 -42.52 25.24 -97.74
C ASN A 615 -42.20 25.52 -96.28
N SER A 616 -42.78 26.54 -95.65
CA SER A 616 -42.66 26.77 -94.19
C SER A 616 -44.00 26.86 -93.45
N ALA A 617 -45.10 26.42 -94.06
CA ALA A 617 -46.47 26.58 -93.55
C ALA A 617 -46.66 26.02 -92.12
N ASN A 618 -45.96 24.93 -91.80
CA ASN A 618 -46.12 24.26 -90.52
C ASN A 618 -45.32 24.96 -89.39
N LEU A 619 -44.48 25.92 -89.76
CA LEU A 619 -43.57 26.64 -88.87
C LEU A 619 -44.02 28.06 -88.58
N LEU A 620 -45.23 28.46 -88.95
CA LEU A 620 -45.75 29.81 -88.70
C LEU A 620 -46.10 30.00 -87.22
N SER A 621 -45.65 31.11 -86.63
CA SER A 621 -45.91 31.47 -85.22
C SER A 621 -45.53 30.37 -84.20
N LYS A 622 -44.47 29.62 -84.49
CA LYS A 622 -43.98 28.51 -83.68
C LYS A 622 -42.83 28.93 -82.76
N PRO A 623 -42.70 28.35 -81.56
CA PRO A 623 -41.57 28.63 -80.68
C PRO A 623 -40.23 28.32 -81.36
N ILE A 624 -39.29 29.23 -81.23
CA ILE A 624 -37.88 29.06 -81.60
C ILE A 624 -37.09 28.79 -80.33
N ARG A 625 -36.21 27.79 -80.40
CA ARG A 625 -35.18 27.56 -79.39
C ARG A 625 -33.83 27.69 -80.06
N VAL A 626 -33.05 28.65 -79.60
CA VAL A 626 -31.67 28.82 -80.03
C VAL A 626 -30.75 28.43 -78.88
N LEU A 627 -29.77 27.60 -79.16
CA LEU A 627 -28.65 27.36 -78.26
C LEU A 627 -27.38 27.93 -78.92
N ILE A 628 -26.70 28.82 -78.22
CA ILE A 628 -25.41 29.38 -78.63
C ILE A 628 -24.34 28.81 -77.72
N THR A 629 -23.27 28.29 -78.30
CA THR A 629 -22.03 27.95 -77.60
C THR A 629 -20.99 29.02 -77.93
N TYR A 630 -20.33 29.59 -76.93
CA TYR A 630 -19.41 30.72 -77.12
C TYR A 630 -18.21 30.69 -76.17
N GLU A 631 -17.10 31.31 -76.59
CA GLU A 631 -15.87 31.51 -75.81
C GLU A 631 -15.95 32.77 -74.93
N GLU A 632 -15.19 32.79 -73.83
CA GLU A 632 -15.03 33.98 -72.98
C GLU A 632 -14.54 35.21 -73.72
#